data_AF-A0A958B9K8-F1
#
_entry.id   AF-A0A958B9K8-F1
#
_cell.length_a   1.000
_cell.length_b   1.000
_cell.length_c   1.000
_cell.angle_alpha   90.00
_cell.angle_beta   90.00
_cell.angle_gamma   90.00
#
_symmetry.space_group_name_H-M   'P 1'
#
loop_
_entity.id
_entity.type
_entity.pdbx_description
1 polymer ?
#
loop_
_entity_poly.entity_id
_entity_poly.type
_entity_poly.pdbx_seq_one_letter_code
_entity_poly.pdbx_strand_id
1 'polypeptide(L)'
;VMEKTMLEKFETVRTTLTLPADLIKRSQHFVDEGFIPSRNALIIAALEQYLLELERQEIDRQFEAVADDEAYQTMNEQLAESFAESDWDALVENEIE
;
A
#
# COMPACT_ATOMS: atom_id res chain seq x y z
N VAL A 1 -7.98 22.66 -14.01
CA VAL A 1 -9.21 22.67 -13.18
C VAL A 1 -9.27 21.46 -12.24
N MET A 2 -8.99 20.23 -12.70
CA MET A 2 -8.97 19.03 -11.84
C MET A 2 -8.05 19.10 -10.61
N GLU A 3 -6.86 19.71 -10.72
CA GLU A 3 -5.92 19.82 -9.59
C GLU A 3 -6.49 20.66 -8.44
N LYS A 4 -7.25 21.71 -8.77
CA LYS A 4 -7.92 22.57 -7.78
C LYS A 4 -9.04 21.82 -7.05
N THR A 5 -9.73 20.92 -7.75
CA THR A 5 -10.86 20.15 -7.20
C THR A 5 -10.43 19.00 -6.29
N MET A 6 -9.24 18.42 -6.47
CA MET A 6 -8.74 17.36 -5.58
C MET A 6 -8.13 17.90 -4.28
N LEU A 7 -7.44 19.05 -4.34
CA LEU A 7 -6.82 19.66 -3.16
C LEU A 7 -7.83 20.34 -2.23
N GLU A 8 -9.02 20.72 -2.70
CA GLU A 8 -10.09 21.31 -1.87
C GLU A 8 -10.71 20.30 -0.88
N LYS A 9 -10.45 19.00 -1.03
CA LYS A 9 -11.04 17.95 -0.19
C LYS A 9 -10.19 17.54 1.01
N PHE A 10 -8.95 18.01 1.12
CA PHE A 10 -8.00 17.61 2.15
C PHE A 10 -7.28 18.83 2.74
N GLU A 11 -7.00 18.80 4.05
CA GLU A 11 -6.18 19.82 4.70
C GLU A 11 -4.75 19.75 4.16
N THR A 12 -4.21 20.88 3.67
CA THR A 12 -2.88 20.93 3.05
C THR A 12 -1.93 21.80 3.85
N VAL A 13 -0.70 21.32 4.04
CA VAL A 13 0.37 22.07 4.71
C VAL A 13 1.46 22.43 3.71
N ARG A 14 1.75 23.73 3.57
CA ARG A 14 2.81 24.21 2.67
C ARG A 14 4.18 23.84 3.25
N THR A 15 4.90 23.01 2.51
CA THR A 15 6.22 22.51 2.89
C THR A 15 7.27 22.90 1.86
N THR A 16 8.48 23.25 2.31
CA THR A 16 9.63 23.53 1.44
C THR A 16 10.57 22.33 1.47
N LEU A 17 10.84 21.75 0.30
CA LEU A 17 11.66 20.54 0.16
C LEU A 17 12.94 20.84 -0.62
N THR A 18 14.05 20.25 -0.19
CA THR A 18 15.30 20.25 -0.97
C THR A 18 15.36 18.96 -1.77
N LEU A 19 15.35 19.07 -3.11
CA LEU A 19 15.36 17.93 -4.02
C LEU A 19 16.54 18.03 -5.00
N PRO A 20 17.09 16.89 -5.46
CA PRO A 20 18.15 16.89 -6.47
C PRO A 20 17.72 17.62 -7.75
N ALA A 21 18.60 18.45 -8.30
CA ALA A 21 18.30 19.26 -9.49
C ALA A 21 17.89 18.39 -10.69
N ASP A 22 18.51 17.23 -10.87
CA ASP A 22 18.18 16.33 -11.97
C ASP A 22 16.81 15.65 -11.79
N LEU A 23 16.38 15.42 -10.54
CA LEU A 23 15.03 14.92 -10.26
C LEU A 23 13.98 15.99 -10.63
N ILE A 24 14.27 17.26 -10.35
CA ILE A 24 13.41 18.38 -10.76
C ILE A 24 13.32 18.49 -12.28
N LYS A 25 14.44 18.38 -13.00
CA LYS A 25 14.43 18.40 -14.47
C LYS A 25 13.63 17.24 -15.06
N ARG A 26 13.86 16.02 -14.57
CA ARG A 26 13.15 14.82 -15.04
C ARG A 26 11.65 14.90 -14.77
N SER A 27 11.25 15.34 -13.58
CA SER A 27 9.82 15.52 -13.27
C SER A 27 9.17 16.62 -14.11
N GLN A 28 9.90 17.71 -14.40
CA GLN A 28 9.37 18.78 -15.25
C GLN A 28 9.06 18.30 -16.67
N HIS A 29 9.91 17.45 -17.25
CA HIS A 29 9.68 16.89 -18.59
C HIS A 29 8.29 16.21 -18.70
N PHE A 30 7.90 15.40 -17.72
CA PHE A 30 6.58 14.73 -17.73
C PHE A 30 5.40 15.68 -17.48
N VAL A 31 5.64 16.80 -16.80
CA VAL A 31 4.63 17.85 -16.65
C VAL A 31 4.46 18.60 -17.97
N ASP A 32 5.55 18.93 -18.64
CA ASP A 32 5.53 19.65 -19.93
C ASP A 32 4.85 18.81 -21.04
N GLU A 33 5.07 17.50 -21.02
CA GLU A 33 4.40 16.57 -21.94
C GLU A 33 2.94 16.28 -21.57
N GLY A 34 2.44 16.81 -20.44
CA GLY A 34 1.05 16.68 -20.03
C GLY A 34 0.67 15.31 -19.46
N PHE A 35 1.65 14.42 -19.22
CA PHE A 35 1.40 13.14 -18.53
C PHE A 35 0.90 13.34 -17.11
N ILE A 36 1.30 14.45 -16.48
CA ILE A 36 1.00 14.74 -15.08
C ILE A 36 0.58 16.21 -14.98
N PRO A 37 -0.51 16.54 -14.25
CA PRO A 37 -1.02 17.91 -14.19
C PRO A 37 -0.05 18.89 -13.55
N SER A 38 0.75 18.44 -12.58
CA SER A 38 1.75 19.28 -11.92
C SER A 38 2.83 18.45 -11.23
N ARG A 39 3.91 19.13 -10.88
CA ARG A 39 4.98 18.55 -10.06
C ARG A 39 4.48 18.18 -8.65
N ASN A 40 3.55 18.94 -8.10
CA ASN A 40 2.96 18.65 -6.80
C ASN A 40 2.20 17.32 -6.84
N ALA A 41 1.40 17.09 -7.90
CA ALA A 41 0.70 15.83 -8.09
C ALA A 41 1.66 14.64 -8.20
N LEU A 42 2.79 14.79 -8.91
CA LEU A 42 3.83 13.76 -8.96
C LEU A 42 4.42 13.47 -7.57
N ILE A 43 4.71 14.51 -6.78
CA ILE A 43 5.30 14.35 -5.44
C ILE A 43 4.32 13.65 -4.51
N ILE A 44 3.03 14.03 -4.53
CA ILE A 44 1.98 13.39 -3.73
C ILE A 44 1.88 11.91 -4.09
N ALA A 45 1.74 11.58 -5.37
CA ALA A 45 1.61 10.19 -5.82
C ALA A 45 2.83 9.35 -5.44
N ALA A 46 4.05 9.89 -5.58
CA ALA A 46 5.27 9.18 -5.21
C ALA A 46 5.35 8.93 -3.69
N LEU A 47 4.95 9.92 -2.87
CA LEU A 47 4.91 9.77 -1.42
C LEU A 47 3.86 8.74 -0.98
N GLU A 48 2.65 8.79 -1.53
CA GLU A 48 1.59 7.82 -1.22
C GLU A 48 2.02 6.39 -1.54
N GLN A 49 2.58 6.17 -2.73
CA GLN A 49 3.08 4.85 -3.12
C GLN A 49 4.21 4.36 -2.21
N TYR A 50 5.13 5.24 -1.83
CA TYR A 50 6.22 4.88 -0.94
C TYR A 50 5.75 4.59 0.50
N LEU A 51 4.76 5.36 0.99
CA LEU A 51 4.17 5.11 2.31
C LEU A 51 3.44 3.78 2.35
N LEU A 52 2.67 3.43 1.32
CA LEU A 52 1.99 2.13 1.24
C LEU A 52 2.98 0.96 1.32
N GLU A 53 4.12 1.08 0.63
CA GLU A 53 5.17 0.07 0.68
C GLU A 53 5.80 -0.03 2.08
N LEU A 54 6.06 1.11 2.73
CA LEU A 54 6.59 1.13 4.10
C LEU A 54 5.58 0.58 5.13
N GLU A 55 4.30 0.90 4.99
CA GLU A 55 3.24 0.37 5.85
C GLU A 55 3.14 -1.14 5.72
N ARG A 56 3.26 -1.68 4.50
CA ARG A 56 3.31 -3.11 4.26
C ARG A 56 4.54 -3.76 4.93
N GLN A 57 5.71 -3.17 4.77
CA GLN A 57 6.93 -3.67 5.40
C GLN A 57 6.86 -3.61 6.93
N GLU A 58 6.19 -2.60 7.50
CA GLU A 58 5.98 -2.51 8.94
C GLU A 58 5.09 -3.65 9.45
N ILE A 59 4.02 -3.98 8.71
CA ILE A 59 3.18 -5.14 9.01
C ILE A 59 4.03 -6.42 8.95
N ASP A 60 4.74 -6.64 7.84
CA ASP A 60 5.56 -7.83 7.65
C ASP A 60 6.59 -7.98 8.79
N ARG A 61 7.25 -6.88 9.21
CA ARG A 61 8.18 -6.87 10.35
C ARG A 61 7.51 -7.23 11.68
N GLN A 62 6.29 -6.76 11.92
CA GLN A 62 5.53 -7.08 13.13
C GLN A 62 5.15 -8.58 13.18
N PHE A 63 4.88 -9.18 12.03
CA PHE A 63 4.65 -10.63 11.93
C PHE A 63 5.93 -11.46 11.97
N GLU A 64 7.05 -10.94 11.44
CA GLU A 64 8.36 -11.61 11.51
C GLU A 64 8.81 -11.82 12.97
N ALA A 65 8.48 -10.88 13.86
CA ALA A 65 8.72 -11.02 15.31
C ALA A 65 7.88 -12.13 15.98
N VAL A 66 6.83 -12.63 15.33
CA VAL A 66 5.92 -13.68 15.81
C VAL A 66 6.13 -14.99 15.03
N ALA A 67 6.77 -14.94 13.86
CA ALA A 67 6.93 -16.08 12.96
C ALA A 67 7.76 -17.23 13.55
N ASP A 68 8.74 -16.93 14.41
CA ASP A 68 9.57 -17.93 15.09
C ASP A 68 9.00 -18.43 16.43
N ASP A 69 7.78 -17.99 16.81
CA ASP A 69 7.12 -18.47 18.01
C ASP A 69 6.46 -19.84 17.77
N GLU A 70 7.13 -20.92 18.21
CA GLU A 70 6.64 -22.31 18.11
C GLU A 70 5.24 -22.51 18.70
N ALA A 71 4.87 -21.73 19.74
CA ALA A 71 3.54 -21.81 20.33
C ALA A 71 2.48 -21.21 19.41
N TYR A 72 2.82 -20.14 18.68
CA TYR A 72 1.94 -19.53 17.69
C TYR A 72 1.75 -20.44 16.47
N GLN A 73 2.82 -21.09 15.99
CA GLN A 73 2.73 -22.07 14.90
C GLN A 73 1.86 -23.27 15.27
N THR A 74 2.10 -23.86 16.45
CA THR A 74 1.33 -25.01 16.94
C THR A 74 -0.16 -24.66 17.12
N MET A 75 -0.46 -23.45 17.62
CA MET A 75 -1.84 -22.98 17.76
C MET A 75 -2.51 -22.75 16.41
N ASN A 76 -1.80 -22.17 15.43
CA ASN A 76 -2.32 -21.98 14.08
C ASN A 76 -2.57 -23.30 13.35
N GLU A 77 -1.71 -24.31 13.53
CA GLU A 77 -1.92 -25.66 12.99
C GLU A 77 -3.16 -26.32 13.57
N GLN A 78 -3.34 -26.26 14.89
CA GLN A 78 -4.54 -26.78 15.56
C GLN A 78 -5.82 -26.05 15.12
N LEU A 79 -5.73 -24.74 14.91
CA LEU A 79 -6.84 -23.94 14.41
C LEU A 79 -7.18 -24.33 12.97
N ALA A 80 -6.20 -24.41 12.08
CA ALA A 80 -6.40 -24.84 10.70
C ALA A 80 -7.00 -26.25 10.61
N GLU A 81 -6.53 -27.18 11.45
CA GLU A 81 -7.09 -28.54 11.50
C GLU A 81 -8.54 -28.56 12.02
N SER A 82 -8.90 -27.66 12.95
CA SER A 82 -10.27 -27.52 13.43
C SER A 82 -11.25 -26.96 12.39
N PHE A 83 -10.75 -26.30 11.35
CA PHE A 83 -11.55 -25.78 10.23
C PHE A 83 -11.49 -26.66 8.98
N ALA A 84 -10.60 -27.65 8.92
CA ALA A 84 -10.39 -28.48 7.73
C ALA A 84 -11.66 -29.22 7.29
N GLU A 85 -12.50 -29.68 8.23
CA GLU A 85 -13.78 -30.33 7.91
C GLU A 85 -14.78 -29.35 7.27
N SER A 86 -14.85 -28.11 7.78
CA SER A 86 -15.72 -27.06 7.25
C SER A 86 -15.26 -26.53 5.89
N ASP A 87 -13.95 -26.47 5.64
CA ASP A 87 -13.41 -26.08 4.33
C ASP A 87 -13.72 -27.12 3.25
N TRP A 88 -13.70 -28.42 3.61
CA TRP A 88 -14.12 -29.50 2.72
C TRP A 88 -15.61 -29.42 2.37
N ASP A 89 -16.48 -29.17 3.37
CA ASP A 89 -17.92 -29.01 3.14
C ASP A 89 -18.21 -27.80 2.24
N ALA A 90 -17.52 -26.68 2.42
CA ALA A 90 -17.68 -25.47 1.62
C ALA A 90 -17.22 -25.63 0.15
N LEU A 91 -16.24 -26.50 -0.12
CA LEU A 91 -15.82 -26.86 -1.47
C LEU A 91 -16.83 -27.78 -2.17
N VAL A 92 -17.37 -28.75 -1.45
CA VAL A 92 -18.39 -29.68 -1.98
C VAL A 92 -19.71 -28.96 -2.25
N GLU A 93 -20.11 -28.01 -1.41
CA GLU A 93 -21.34 -27.23 -1.60
C GLU A 93 -21.26 -26.27 -2.82
N ASN A 94 -20.06 -25.80 -3.19
CA ASN A 94 -19.84 -24.98 -4.39
C ASN A 94 -19.77 -25.77 -5.71
N GLU A 95 -19.71 -27.10 -5.70
CA GLU A 95 -19.76 -27.94 -6.92
C GLU A 95 -21.19 -28.39 -7.29
N ILE A 96 -22.17 -28.13 -6.43
CA ILE A 96 -23.57 -28.58 -6.60
C ILE A 96 -24.51 -27.43 -7.06
N GLU A 97 -23.98 -26.22 -7.33
CA GLU A 97 -24.73 -25.10 -7.95
C GLU A 97 -24.57 -24.99 -9.47
#